data_AF-A0A0J9SX19-F1
#
_entry.id   AF-A0A0J9SX19-F1
#
_cell.length_a   1.000
_cell.length_b   1.000
_cell.length_c   1.000
_cell.angle_alpha   90.00
_cell.angle_beta   90.00
_cell.angle_gamma   90.00
#
_symmetry.space_group_name_H-M   'P 1'
#
loop_
_entity.id
_entity.type
_entity.pdbx_description
1 polymer ?
#
loop_
_entity_poly.entity_id
_entity_poly.type
_entity_poly.pdbx_seq_one_letter_code
_entity_poly.pdbx_strand_id
1 'polypeptide(L)'
;MSEKKNREKLLISESIACIKRYFDLHDATVASINELIRIILHRSANPGAGFDETGELEELLKNELAYAFIKEYEAVKLALTDLKVCLGEMKRLKGGIQEVATWGDSTGDAPNVVHSLGTFFKSALIHFRRDYKLKKTLHEALIHVDGACENEINRLQLMWKESPFLYTILHKHQVNKLIVEGRQFLQRGQRR
;
A
#
# COMPACT_ATOMS: atom_id res chain seq x y z
N MET A 1 28.60 -19.19 10.12
CA MET A 1 28.24 -17.76 10.21
C MET A 1 27.91 -17.43 11.65
N SER A 2 28.27 -16.25 12.15
CA SER A 2 27.86 -15.82 13.50
C SER A 2 26.34 -15.61 13.57
N GLU A 3 25.75 -15.88 14.74
CA GLU A 3 24.32 -15.72 15.02
C GLU A 3 23.82 -14.30 14.68
N LYS A 4 24.63 -13.28 15.02
CA LYS A 4 24.38 -11.88 14.64
C LYS A 4 24.21 -11.70 13.13
N LYS A 5 25.11 -12.25 12.32
CA LYS A 5 25.07 -12.13 10.85
C LYS A 5 23.87 -12.86 10.24
N ASN A 6 23.44 -13.97 10.83
CA ASN A 6 22.21 -14.66 10.42
C ASN A 6 20.96 -13.79 10.71
N ARG A 7 20.91 -13.18 11.90
CA ARG A 7 19.83 -12.27 12.30
C ARG A 7 19.75 -11.02 11.41
N GLU A 8 20.89 -10.43 11.06
CA GLU A 8 20.98 -9.30 10.12
C GLU A 8 20.40 -9.66 8.75
N LYS A 9 20.82 -10.81 8.18
CA LYS A 9 20.30 -11.29 6.88
C LYS A 9 18.79 -11.50 6.92
N LEU A 10 18.27 -12.10 7.99
CA LEU A 10 16.84 -12.32 8.15
C LEU A 10 16.08 -10.99 8.16
N LEU A 11 16.51 -10.04 8.99
CA LEU A 11 15.88 -8.72 9.09
C LEU A 11 15.91 -7.95 7.77
N ILE A 12 17.02 -8.01 7.02
CA ILE A 12 17.12 -7.39 5.70
C ILE A 12 16.11 -8.03 4.74
N SER A 13 16.06 -9.36 4.70
CA SER A 13 15.15 -10.11 3.82
C SER A 13 13.69 -9.79 4.13
N GLU A 14 13.29 -9.88 5.39
CA GLU A 14 11.93 -9.56 5.84
C GLU A 14 11.56 -8.09 5.56
N SER A 15 12.51 -7.16 5.73
CA SER A 15 12.29 -5.74 5.44
C SER A 15 11.99 -5.49 3.97
N ILE A 16 12.78 -6.10 3.07
CA ILE A 16 12.56 -5.96 1.62
C ILE A 16 11.21 -6.56 1.23
N ALA A 17 10.87 -7.74 1.76
CA ALA A 17 9.61 -8.40 1.47
C ALA A 17 8.41 -7.57 1.94
N CYS A 18 8.48 -7.04 3.16
CA CYS A 18 7.42 -6.21 3.75
C CYS A 18 7.21 -4.90 2.98
N ILE A 19 8.29 -4.20 2.59
CA ILE A 19 8.21 -2.97 1.79
C ILE A 19 7.54 -3.25 0.44
N LYS A 20 7.95 -4.31 -0.26
CA LYS A 20 7.34 -4.67 -1.55
C LYS A 20 5.86 -5.02 -1.41
N ARG A 21 5.53 -5.85 -0.42
CA ARG A 21 4.15 -6.23 -0.12
C ARG A 21 3.25 -5.01 0.09
N TYR A 22 3.76 -3.96 0.73
CA TYR A 22 3.00 -2.71 0.87
C TYR A 22 2.66 -2.08 -0.49
N PHE A 23 3.63 -2.02 -1.41
CA PHE A 23 3.40 -1.47 -2.75
C PHE A 23 2.49 -2.37 -3.59
N ASP A 24 2.66 -3.70 -3.51
CA ASP A 24 1.78 -4.65 -4.20
C ASP A 24 0.32 -4.51 -3.72
N LEU A 25 0.11 -4.35 -2.41
CA LEU A 25 -1.21 -4.07 -1.82
C LEU A 25 -1.76 -2.71 -2.26
N HIS A 26 -0.92 -1.68 -2.33
CA HIS A 26 -1.33 -0.37 -2.87
C HIS A 26 -1.80 -0.50 -4.32
N ASP A 27 -1.03 -1.15 -5.19
CA ASP A 27 -1.39 -1.32 -6.60
C ASP A 27 -2.68 -2.14 -6.77
N ALA A 28 -2.87 -3.19 -5.95
CA ALA A 28 -4.13 -3.93 -5.90
C ALA A 28 -5.31 -3.02 -5.51
N THR A 29 -5.14 -2.15 -4.50
CA THR A 29 -6.20 -1.22 -4.12
C THR A 29 -6.51 -0.20 -5.22
N VAL A 30 -5.51 0.24 -5.99
CA VAL A 30 -5.72 1.14 -7.13
C VAL A 30 -6.63 0.48 -8.18
N ALA A 31 -6.42 -0.80 -8.48
CA ALA A 31 -7.27 -1.54 -9.41
C ALA A 31 -8.73 -1.60 -8.92
N SER A 32 -8.96 -1.97 -7.65
CA SER A 32 -10.31 -2.03 -7.08
C SER A 32 -11.00 -0.66 -7.00
N ILE A 33 -10.26 0.41 -6.73
CA ILE A 33 -10.82 1.78 -6.73
C ILE A 33 -11.24 2.21 -8.13
N ASN A 34 -10.47 1.87 -9.15
CA ASN A 34 -10.85 2.16 -10.53
C ASN A 34 -12.14 1.42 -10.91
N GLU A 35 -12.32 0.18 -10.45
CA GLU A 35 -13.55 -0.58 -10.68
C GLU A 35 -14.74 0.02 -9.91
N LEU A 36 -14.57 0.39 -8.64
CA LEU A 36 -15.60 1.09 -7.87
C LEU A 36 -16.07 2.36 -8.56
N ILE A 37 -15.14 3.13 -9.12
CA ILE A 37 -15.45 4.37 -9.82
C ILE A 37 -16.17 4.11 -11.14
N ARG A 38 -15.79 3.07 -11.87
CA ARG A 38 -16.53 2.62 -13.05
C ARG A 38 -17.98 2.28 -12.70
N ILE A 39 -18.21 1.59 -11.59
CA ILE A 39 -19.55 1.24 -11.11
C ILE A 39 -20.34 2.50 -10.71
N ILE A 40 -19.71 3.44 -9.99
CA ILE A 40 -20.32 4.73 -9.61
C ILE A 40 -20.79 5.50 -10.85
N LEU A 41 -19.91 5.63 -11.85
CA LEU A 41 -20.21 6.31 -13.11
C LEU A 41 -21.37 5.61 -13.85
N HIS A 42 -21.34 4.28 -13.93
CA HIS A 42 -22.39 3.51 -14.60
C HIS A 42 -23.75 3.65 -13.90
N ARG A 43 -23.76 3.71 -12.56
CA ARG A 43 -24.98 3.97 -11.78
C ARG A 43 -25.56 5.36 -12.07
N SER A 44 -24.71 6.36 -12.29
CA SER A 44 -25.15 7.73 -12.60
C SER A 44 -25.71 7.90 -14.02
N ALA A 45 -25.29 7.05 -14.97
CA ALA A 45 -25.65 7.17 -16.40
C ALA A 45 -27.04 6.60 -16.76
N ASN A 46 -27.78 6.06 -15.78
CA ASN A 46 -29.10 5.44 -15.93
C ASN A 46 -29.24 4.46 -17.13
N PRO A 47 -28.50 3.33 -17.11
CA PRO A 47 -28.25 2.47 -18.27
C PRO A 47 -29.48 1.73 -18.83
N GLY A 48 -30.58 1.64 -18.07
CA GLY A 48 -31.84 1.02 -18.50
C GLY A 48 -32.84 1.98 -19.16
N ALA A 49 -32.52 3.28 -19.21
CA ALA A 49 -33.45 4.29 -19.70
C ALA A 49 -33.84 4.03 -21.17
N GLY A 50 -35.15 3.87 -21.43
CA GLY A 50 -35.71 3.67 -22.77
C GLY A 50 -35.82 2.21 -23.23
N PHE A 51 -35.37 1.23 -22.43
CA PHE A 51 -35.53 -0.20 -22.72
C PHE A 51 -36.60 -0.90 -21.88
N ASP A 52 -37.21 -0.18 -20.93
CA ASP A 52 -38.05 -0.74 -19.89
C ASP A 52 -39.34 0.05 -19.70
N GLU A 53 -40.43 -0.46 -20.27
CA GLU A 53 -41.77 0.12 -20.11
C GLU A 53 -42.39 -0.20 -18.73
N THR A 54 -41.91 -1.24 -18.03
CA THR A 54 -42.47 -1.72 -16.76
C THR A 54 -41.63 -1.37 -15.53
N GLY A 55 -40.37 -0.98 -15.70
CA GLY A 55 -39.42 -0.61 -14.62
C GLY A 55 -38.68 -1.80 -13.98
N GLU A 56 -39.00 -3.04 -14.39
CA GLU A 56 -38.41 -4.28 -13.82
C GLU A 56 -36.94 -4.47 -14.22
N LEU A 57 -36.58 -4.16 -15.47
CA LEU A 57 -35.21 -4.27 -15.97
C LEU A 57 -34.32 -3.19 -15.34
N GLU A 58 -34.83 -1.98 -15.16
CA GLU A 58 -34.13 -0.88 -14.48
C GLU A 58 -33.86 -1.23 -13.01
N GLU A 59 -34.83 -1.83 -12.33
CA GLU A 59 -34.67 -2.29 -10.94
C GLU A 59 -33.62 -3.41 -10.82
N LEU A 60 -33.67 -4.42 -11.69
CA LEU A 60 -32.66 -5.48 -11.74
C LEU A 60 -31.25 -4.92 -11.98
N LEU A 61 -31.09 -4.01 -12.93
CA LEU A 61 -29.80 -3.35 -13.20
C LEU A 61 -29.29 -2.55 -12.00
N LYS A 62 -30.16 -1.83 -11.29
CA LYS A 62 -29.81 -1.10 -10.07
C LYS A 62 -29.33 -2.03 -8.95
N ASN A 63 -30.00 -3.16 -8.77
CA ASN A 63 -29.64 -4.15 -7.76
C ASN A 63 -28.28 -4.82 -8.05
N GLU A 64 -28.03 -5.20 -9.31
CA GLU A 64 -26.74 -5.77 -9.73
C GLU A 64 -25.59 -4.77 -9.55
N LEU A 65 -25.78 -3.50 -9.93
CA LEU A 65 -24.77 -2.46 -9.70
C LEU A 65 -24.52 -2.21 -8.21
N ALA A 66 -25.55 -2.29 -7.36
CA ALA A 66 -25.39 -2.19 -5.91
C ALA A 66 -24.59 -3.37 -5.35
N TYR A 67 -24.87 -4.59 -5.80
CA TYR A 67 -24.11 -5.78 -5.39
C TYR A 67 -22.65 -5.70 -5.83
N ALA A 68 -22.39 -5.31 -7.09
CA ALA A 68 -21.05 -5.11 -7.62
C ALA A 68 -20.28 -4.06 -6.81
N PHE A 69 -20.93 -2.94 -6.47
CA PHE A 69 -20.34 -1.91 -5.63
C PHE A 69 -19.95 -2.45 -4.25
N ILE A 70 -20.87 -3.13 -3.55
CA ILE A 70 -20.62 -3.67 -2.21
C ILE A 70 -19.45 -4.66 -2.22
N LYS A 71 -19.40 -5.53 -3.22
CA LYS A 71 -18.34 -6.53 -3.38
C LYS A 71 -16.97 -5.86 -3.49
N GLU A 72 -16.80 -4.90 -4.40
CA GLU A 72 -15.52 -4.21 -4.59
C GLU A 72 -15.18 -3.32 -3.39
N TYR A 73 -16.18 -2.71 -2.75
CA TYR A 73 -16.00 -1.87 -1.57
C TYR A 73 -15.44 -2.67 -0.38
N GLU A 74 -15.97 -3.87 -0.13
CA GLU A 74 -15.46 -4.77 0.90
C GLU A 74 -14.09 -5.36 0.52
N ALA A 75 -13.81 -5.59 -0.77
CA ALA A 75 -12.48 -6.00 -1.22
C ALA A 75 -11.41 -4.94 -0.89
N VAL A 76 -11.69 -3.65 -1.14
CA VAL A 76 -10.79 -2.55 -0.74
C VAL A 76 -10.59 -2.52 0.77
N LYS A 77 -11.64 -2.69 1.56
CA LYS A 77 -11.57 -2.72 3.03
C LYS A 77 -10.69 -3.85 3.56
N LEU A 78 -10.77 -5.04 2.94
CA LEU A 78 -9.88 -6.16 3.27
C LEU A 78 -8.42 -5.82 2.95
N ALA A 79 -8.15 -5.26 1.77
CA ALA A 79 -6.79 -4.83 1.40
C ALA A 79 -6.25 -3.73 2.34
N LEU A 80 -7.08 -2.81 2.81
CA LEU A 80 -6.70 -1.84 3.84
C LEU A 80 -6.34 -2.52 5.17
N THR A 81 -7.04 -3.58 5.54
CA THR A 81 -6.69 -4.38 6.72
C THR A 81 -5.30 -5.01 6.57
N ASP A 82 -4.99 -5.55 5.40
CA ASP A 82 -3.67 -6.10 5.10
C ASP A 82 -2.56 -5.03 5.09
N LEU A 83 -2.83 -3.84 4.55
CA LEU A 83 -1.92 -2.70 4.64
C LEU A 83 -1.63 -2.34 6.10
N LYS A 84 -2.65 -2.34 6.97
CA LYS A 84 -2.47 -2.10 8.41
C LYS A 84 -1.61 -3.17 9.07
N VAL A 85 -1.79 -4.44 8.72
CA VAL A 85 -0.93 -5.55 9.19
C VAL A 85 0.51 -5.31 8.76
N CYS A 86 0.73 -4.96 7.49
CA CYS A 86 2.05 -4.63 6.94
C CYS A 86 2.72 -3.47 7.71
N LEU A 87 1.98 -2.42 8.09
CA LEU A 87 2.51 -1.35 8.96
C LEU A 87 2.95 -1.86 10.34
N GLY A 88 2.23 -2.83 10.90
CA GLY A 88 2.60 -3.52 12.14
C GLY A 88 3.90 -4.28 12.00
N GLU A 89 4.06 -5.03 10.91
CA GLU A 89 5.29 -5.75 10.56
C GLU A 89 6.47 -4.78 10.40
N MET A 90 6.31 -3.67 9.67
CA MET A 90 7.35 -2.64 9.54
C MET A 90 7.76 -2.06 10.91
N LYS A 91 6.81 -1.85 11.82
CA LYS A 91 7.10 -1.40 13.19
C LYS A 91 7.91 -2.44 13.96
N ARG A 92 7.56 -3.74 13.84
CA ARG A 92 8.31 -4.85 14.45
C ARG A 92 9.74 -4.92 13.90
N LEU A 93 9.89 -4.85 12.58
CA LEU A 93 11.18 -4.89 11.88
C LEU A 93 12.09 -3.74 12.32
N LYS A 94 11.55 -2.53 12.44
CA LYS A 94 12.27 -1.38 13.00
C LYS A 94 12.85 -1.70 14.38
N GLY A 95 12.07 -2.32 15.27
CA GLY A 95 12.53 -2.73 16.59
C GLY A 95 13.66 -3.75 16.53
N GLY A 96 13.50 -4.80 15.72
CA GLY A 96 14.53 -5.82 15.54
C GLY A 96 15.84 -5.28 14.96
N ILE A 97 15.76 -4.32 14.04
CA ILE A 97 16.95 -3.63 13.49
C ILE A 97 17.65 -2.79 14.57
N GLN A 98 16.88 -2.10 15.43
CA GLN A 98 17.44 -1.31 16.53
C GLN A 98 18.17 -2.20 17.55
N GLU A 99 17.62 -3.37 17.87
CA GLU A 99 18.27 -4.34 18.76
C GLU A 99 19.60 -4.86 18.19
N VAL A 100 19.66 -5.15 16.88
CA VAL A 100 20.91 -5.63 16.26
C VAL A 100 21.95 -4.51 16.17
N ALA A 101 21.52 -3.25 16.03
CA ALA A 101 22.42 -2.10 16.03
C ALA A 101 23.08 -1.87 17.40
N THR A 102 22.38 -2.12 18.51
CA THR A 102 22.95 -1.99 19.87
C THR A 102 23.92 -3.12 20.22
N TRP A 103 23.90 -4.24 19.49
CA TRP A 103 24.86 -5.34 19.64
C TRP A 103 26.23 -5.05 18.99
N GLY A 104 26.50 -3.82 18.54
CA GLY A 104 27.60 -3.52 17.61
C GLY A 104 28.22 -2.15 17.74
N ASP A 105 28.63 -1.74 18.94
CA ASP A 105 29.66 -0.71 19.07
C ASP A 105 31.03 -1.34 18.80
N SER A 106 31.41 -1.49 17.52
CA SER A 106 32.81 -1.56 17.07
C SER A 106 32.94 -1.87 15.58
N THR A 107 33.97 -1.27 14.98
CA THR A 107 34.47 -1.42 13.60
C THR A 107 33.70 -0.68 12.51
N GLY A 108 34.21 0.50 12.19
CA GLY A 108 33.84 1.25 11.00
C GLY A 108 34.33 0.55 9.75
N ASP A 109 33.39 0.26 8.85
CA ASP A 109 33.64 0.07 7.43
C ASP A 109 32.28 0.06 6.71
N ALA A 110 32.09 1.03 5.81
CA ALA A 110 30.88 1.27 4.99
C ALA A 110 29.54 1.44 5.75
N PRO A 111 28.54 2.14 5.19
CA PRO A 111 27.19 2.11 5.76
C PRO A 111 26.63 0.68 5.66
N ASN A 112 26.58 -0.01 6.80
CA ASN A 112 25.93 -1.32 6.93
C ASN A 112 24.47 -1.19 6.45
N VAL A 113 24.02 -2.06 5.55
CA VAL A 113 22.63 -2.09 5.02
C VAL A 113 21.59 -2.09 6.16
N VAL A 114 21.91 -2.74 7.28
CA VAL A 114 21.06 -2.76 8.49
C VAL A 114 20.89 -1.36 9.07
N HIS A 115 21.96 -0.56 9.11
CA HIS A 115 21.92 0.82 9.56
C HIS A 115 21.09 1.69 8.62
N SER A 116 21.27 1.53 7.30
CA SER A 116 20.45 2.23 6.29
C SER A 116 18.97 1.89 6.42
N LEU A 117 18.62 0.61 6.63
CA LEU A 117 17.25 0.16 6.93
C LEU A 117 16.70 0.75 8.23
N GLY A 118 17.53 0.82 9.28
CA GLY A 118 17.15 1.43 10.55
C GLY A 118 16.78 2.91 10.39
N THR A 119 17.62 3.66 9.66
CA THR A 119 17.36 5.08 9.34
C THR A 119 16.14 5.25 8.45
N PHE A 120 15.95 4.37 7.47
CA PHE A 120 14.77 4.33 6.63
C PHE A 120 13.50 4.13 7.47
N PHE A 121 13.38 3.05 8.26
CA PHE A 121 12.17 2.82 9.04
C PHE A 121 11.95 3.87 10.14
N LYS A 122 13.01 4.49 10.67
CA LYS A 122 12.87 5.60 11.61
C LYS A 122 12.18 6.80 10.97
N SER A 123 12.48 7.10 9.71
CA SER A 123 12.03 8.31 9.02
C SER A 123 10.81 8.09 8.11
N ALA A 124 10.77 6.98 7.36
CA ALA A 124 9.73 6.69 6.37
C ALA A 124 8.41 6.18 6.98
N LEU A 125 8.44 5.51 8.14
CA LEU A 125 7.27 4.85 8.73
C LEU A 125 6.10 5.82 8.99
N ILE A 126 6.39 7.10 9.27
CA ILE A 126 5.34 8.12 9.40
C ILE A 126 4.60 8.36 8.08
N HIS A 127 5.30 8.31 6.95
CA HIS A 127 4.70 8.49 5.62
C HIS A 127 3.83 7.29 5.25
N PHE A 128 4.28 6.05 5.50
CA PHE A 128 3.46 4.85 5.31
C PHE A 128 2.16 4.89 6.15
N ARG A 129 2.24 5.36 7.39
CA ARG A 129 1.06 5.53 8.25
C ARG A 129 0.11 6.61 7.74
N ARG A 130 0.65 7.73 7.25
CA ARG A 130 -0.14 8.83 6.70
C ARG A 130 -0.84 8.42 5.40
N ASP A 131 -0.14 7.68 4.54
CA ASP A 131 -0.72 7.09 3.33
C ASP A 131 -1.88 6.16 3.65
N TYR A 132 -1.68 5.20 4.55
CA TYR A 132 -2.76 4.32 5.00
C TYR A 132 -3.97 5.08 5.57
N LYS A 133 -3.74 6.10 6.41
CA LYS A 133 -4.82 6.92 6.97
C LYS A 133 -5.60 7.64 5.87
N LEU A 134 -4.89 8.24 4.91
CA LEU A 134 -5.52 8.89 3.77
C LEU A 134 -6.41 7.90 3.00
N LYS A 135 -5.89 6.72 2.66
CA LYS A 135 -6.67 5.69 1.96
C LYS A 135 -7.90 5.23 2.74
N LYS A 136 -7.78 5.05 4.06
CA LYS A 136 -8.93 4.73 4.93
C LYS A 136 -10.01 5.81 4.86
N THR A 137 -9.62 7.08 4.96
CA THR A 137 -10.55 8.21 4.85
C THR A 137 -11.19 8.30 3.47
N LEU A 138 -10.41 8.11 2.40
CA LEU A 138 -10.94 8.08 1.04
C LEU A 138 -11.93 6.93 0.85
N HIS A 139 -11.65 5.75 1.41
CA HIS A 139 -12.53 4.59 1.35
C HIS A 139 -13.88 4.88 2.00
N GLU A 140 -13.85 5.46 3.20
CA GLU A 140 -15.06 5.88 3.92
C GLU A 140 -15.84 6.96 3.16
N ALA A 141 -15.16 7.83 2.40
CA ALA A 141 -15.81 8.87 1.60
C ALA A 141 -16.47 8.34 0.31
N LEU A 142 -16.04 7.18 -0.21
CA LEU A 142 -16.54 6.64 -1.50
C LEU A 142 -18.05 6.44 -1.55
N ILE A 143 -18.69 6.14 -0.41
CA ILE A 143 -20.14 5.94 -0.33
C ILE A 143 -20.95 7.24 -0.53
N HIS A 144 -20.30 8.40 -0.46
CA HIS A 144 -20.91 9.72 -0.54
C HIS A 144 -20.57 10.48 -1.81
N VAL A 145 -19.80 9.87 -2.72
CA VAL A 145 -19.31 10.50 -3.95
C VAL A 145 -20.47 10.79 -4.89
N ASP A 146 -20.52 12.02 -5.40
CA ASP A 146 -21.43 12.35 -6.49
C ASP A 146 -20.90 11.77 -7.80
N GLY A 147 -21.58 10.71 -8.27
CA GLY A 147 -21.24 10.02 -9.52
C GLY A 147 -21.36 10.91 -10.77
N ALA A 148 -22.09 12.03 -10.70
CA ALA A 148 -22.19 12.99 -11.79
C ALA A 148 -21.08 14.07 -11.76
N CYS A 149 -20.30 14.16 -10.67
CA CYS A 149 -19.23 15.14 -10.52
C CYS A 149 -17.88 14.57 -10.96
N GLU A 150 -17.56 14.73 -12.25
CA GLU A 150 -16.30 14.25 -12.84
C GLU A 150 -15.05 14.77 -12.09
N ASN A 151 -15.10 16.02 -11.63
CA ASN A 151 -14.00 16.62 -10.86
C ASN A 151 -13.77 15.94 -9.51
N GLU A 152 -14.84 15.52 -8.82
CA GLU A 152 -14.73 14.80 -7.55
C GLU A 152 -14.13 13.42 -7.78
N ILE A 153 -14.65 12.68 -8.77
CA ILE A 153 -14.16 11.37 -9.17
C ILE A 153 -12.67 11.41 -9.53
N ASN A 154 -12.26 12.35 -10.39
CA ASN A 154 -10.87 12.50 -10.81
C ASN A 154 -9.94 12.81 -9.63
N ARG A 155 -10.39 13.65 -8.68
CA ARG A 155 -9.60 13.94 -7.46
C ARG A 155 -9.43 12.71 -6.60
N LEU A 156 -10.47 11.91 -6.42
CA LEU A 156 -10.42 10.68 -5.62
C LEU A 156 -9.46 9.66 -6.24
N GLN A 157 -9.53 9.44 -7.57
CA GLN A 157 -8.60 8.54 -8.27
C GLN A 157 -7.15 9.00 -8.10
N LEU A 158 -6.90 10.30 -8.31
CA LEU A 158 -5.56 10.85 -8.21
C LEU A 158 -5.01 10.74 -6.79
N MET A 159 -5.79 11.14 -5.78
CA MET A 159 -5.40 11.08 -4.38
C MET A 159 -5.15 9.64 -3.91
N TRP A 160 -5.89 8.68 -4.45
CA TRP A 160 -5.67 7.28 -4.14
C TRP A 160 -4.41 6.73 -4.81
N LYS A 161 -4.24 6.99 -6.11
CA LYS A 161 -3.16 6.43 -6.93
C LYS A 161 -1.79 7.01 -6.56
N GLU A 162 -1.70 8.32 -6.41
CA GLU A 162 -0.42 9.03 -6.25
C GLU A 162 -0.47 9.96 -5.04
N SER A 163 -0.42 9.37 -3.85
CA SER A 163 -0.38 10.17 -2.63
C SER A 163 0.98 10.90 -2.51
N PRO A 164 1.00 12.11 -1.92
CA PRO A 164 2.26 12.81 -1.64
C PRO A 164 3.17 12.01 -0.69
N PHE A 165 2.59 11.08 0.07
CA PHE A 165 3.34 10.20 0.97
C PHE A 165 4.07 9.10 0.21
N LEU A 166 3.46 8.49 -0.81
CA LEU A 166 4.10 7.51 -1.68
C LEU A 166 5.28 8.12 -2.43
N TYR A 167 5.11 9.32 -2.97
CA TYR A 167 6.22 10.07 -3.58
C TYR A 167 7.38 10.26 -2.59
N THR A 168 7.06 10.65 -1.36
CA THR A 168 8.08 10.82 -0.30
C THR A 168 8.80 9.51 0.02
N ILE A 169 8.06 8.40 0.14
CA ILE A 169 8.63 7.06 0.40
C ILE A 169 9.56 6.64 -0.74
N LEU A 170 9.12 6.77 -1.99
CA LEU A 170 9.88 6.32 -3.16
C LEU A 170 11.12 7.17 -3.41
N HIS A 171 10.96 8.50 -3.46
CA HIS A 171 11.99 9.41 -3.92
C HIS A 171 12.86 9.93 -2.78
N LYS A 172 12.26 10.49 -1.73
CA LYS A 172 13.03 11.08 -0.63
C LYS A 172 13.78 10.03 0.17
N HIS A 173 13.15 8.87 0.41
CA HIS A 173 13.76 7.77 1.15
C HIS A 173 14.49 6.75 0.27
N GLN A 174 14.56 6.98 -1.05
CA GLN A 174 15.30 6.17 -2.02
C GLN A 174 15.04 4.67 -1.88
N VAL A 175 13.77 4.27 -1.73
CA VAL A 175 13.43 2.88 -1.33
C VAL A 175 13.97 1.84 -2.31
N ASN A 176 13.99 2.16 -3.60
CA ASN A 176 14.52 1.27 -4.65
C ASN A 176 16.02 0.99 -4.46
N LYS A 177 16.80 2.03 -4.12
CA LYS A 177 18.23 1.88 -3.83
C LYS A 177 18.43 0.95 -2.63
N LEU A 178 17.68 1.16 -1.56
CA LEU A 178 17.74 0.36 -0.35
C LEU A 178 17.36 -1.11 -0.59
N ILE A 179 16.35 -1.38 -1.43
CA ILE A 179 15.99 -2.74 -1.85
C ILE A 179 17.14 -3.39 -2.64
N VAL A 180 17.75 -2.65 -3.59
CA VAL A 180 18.85 -3.17 -4.41
C VAL A 180 20.07 -3.50 -3.55
N GLU A 181 20.49 -2.57 -2.68
CA GLU A 181 21.62 -2.76 -1.76
C GLU A 181 21.39 -3.94 -0.83
N GLY A 182 20.17 -4.08 -0.28
CA GLY A 182 19.82 -5.20 0.57
C GLY A 182 19.84 -6.55 -0.16
N ARG A 183 19.38 -6.63 -1.41
CA ARG A 183 19.51 -7.87 -2.21
C ARG A 183 20.97 -8.22 -2.49
N GLN A 184 21.79 -7.23 -2.85
CA GLN A 184 23.22 -7.44 -3.09
C GLN A 184 23.93 -7.97 -1.84
N PHE A 185 23.59 -7.45 -0.65
CA PHE A 185 24.12 -7.94 0.62
C PHE A 185 23.77 -9.42 0.84
N LEU A 186 22.51 -9.80 0.62
CA LEU A 186 22.05 -11.19 0.80
C LEU A 186 22.78 -12.16 -0.14
N GLN A 187 22.99 -11.77 -1.40
CA GLN A 187 23.68 -12.58 -2.41
C GLN A 187 25.18 -12.78 -2.14
N ARG A 188 25.88 -11.73 -1.67
CA ARG A 188 27.31 -11.83 -1.29
C ARG A 188 27.53 -12.85 -0.17
N GLY A 189 26.52 -13.07 0.67
CA GLY A 189 26.56 -14.03 1.75
C GLY A 189 26.23 -15.48 1.37
N GLN A 190 25.90 -15.78 0.11
CA GLN A 190 25.63 -17.14 -0.41
C GLN A 190 26.80 -17.71 -1.23
N ARG A 191 27.75 -16.87 -1.67
CA ARG A 191 28.91 -17.27 -2.49
C ARG A 191 30.16 -17.62 -1.67
N ARG A 192 30.01 -17.90 -0.37
CA ARG A 192 31.09 -18.29 0.55
C ARG A 192 30.69 -19.52 1.34
#